data_AF-A0A4Q2SWH9-F1
#
_entry.id   AF-A0A4Q2SWH9-F1
#
_cell.length_a   1.000
_cell.length_b   1.000
_cell.length_c   1.000
_cell.angle_alpha   90.00
_cell.angle_beta   90.00
_cell.angle_gamma   90.00
#
_symmetry.space_group_name_H-M   'P 1'
#
loop_
_entity.id
_entity.type
_entity.pdbx_description
1 polymer ?
#
loop_
_entity_poly.entity_id
_entity_poly.type
_entity_poly.pdbx_seq_one_letter_code
_entity_poly.pdbx_strand_id
1 'polypeptide(L)'
;MTAHEARHRVADFWDEVLAEWRPGTSHLVRPLDRWHAGYSGKGAGAVDLDHYPDPYIGDLRGLRSEPRLVFLGLNPGIGYDDLQGNDGVWTRRIRESGYSRCFERSPAEDPVTWRSMHGKESTYWRNIVRFERRWLGDEAAGVSDLLNLELYPWHSNRIVGAMSPPLDLIKEYVWDPVEETAVDEVFAFGRVWLDVCRSLGLDEVGTWGPDTEPVPGSNMNHWRVSLFRLDSGQFVVASSQQGSAAPPGPGRTVLLKQLVDEIRQR
;
A
#
# COMPACT_ATOMS: atom_id res chain seq x y z
N MET A 1 11.77 23.63 -6.41
CA MET A 1 10.83 22.52 -6.54
C MET A 1 9.65 22.84 -5.67
N THR A 2 8.48 22.95 -6.26
CA THR A 2 7.25 23.09 -5.48
C THR A 2 7.05 21.78 -4.71
N ALA A 3 6.80 21.86 -3.41
CA ALA A 3 6.46 20.67 -2.62
C ALA A 3 5.25 19.99 -3.30
N HIS A 4 5.31 18.68 -3.51
CA HIS A 4 4.23 17.82 -4.03
C HIS A 4 4.13 17.62 -5.57
N GLU A 5 5.20 17.83 -6.34
CA GLU A 5 5.19 17.61 -7.80
C GLU A 5 4.95 16.14 -8.18
N ALA A 6 5.52 15.17 -7.45
CA ALA A 6 5.35 13.74 -7.72
C ALA A 6 3.95 13.25 -7.36
N ARG A 7 3.42 13.65 -6.20
CA ARG A 7 2.04 13.34 -5.76
C ARG A 7 1.01 13.77 -6.79
N HIS A 8 1.13 15.00 -7.29
CA HIS A 8 0.23 15.52 -8.32
C HIS A 8 0.39 14.77 -9.65
N ARG A 9 1.62 14.58 -10.13
CA ARG A 9 1.91 13.85 -11.37
C ARG A 9 1.33 12.44 -11.35
N VAL A 10 1.55 11.69 -10.28
CA VAL A 10 1.07 10.30 -10.14
C VAL A 10 -0.45 10.26 -10.07
N ALA A 11 -1.07 11.19 -9.34
CA ALA A 11 -2.52 11.30 -9.28
C ALA A 11 -3.15 11.67 -10.63
N ASP A 12 -2.56 12.61 -11.38
CA ASP A 12 -2.99 12.99 -12.72
C ASP A 12 -2.88 11.80 -13.69
N PHE A 13 -1.76 11.08 -13.66
CA PHE A 13 -1.56 9.88 -14.46
C PHE A 13 -2.66 8.83 -14.23
N TRP A 14 -2.97 8.54 -12.96
CA TRP A 14 -4.00 7.54 -12.65
C TRP A 14 -5.42 8.02 -12.96
N ASP A 15 -5.69 9.31 -12.86
CA ASP A 15 -6.96 9.89 -13.34
C ASP A 15 -7.12 9.67 -14.86
N GLU A 16 -6.07 9.90 -15.65
CA GLU A 16 -6.09 9.68 -17.11
C GLU A 16 -6.28 8.20 -17.45
N VAL A 17 -5.49 7.31 -16.83
CA VAL A 17 -5.61 5.85 -17.03
C VAL A 17 -7.02 5.36 -16.72
N LEU A 18 -7.62 5.82 -15.63
CA LEU A 18 -8.93 5.34 -15.18
C LEU A 18 -10.11 6.00 -15.89
N ALA A 19 -9.94 7.19 -16.45
CA ALA A 19 -10.93 7.80 -17.34
C ALA A 19 -11.11 6.96 -18.63
N GLU A 20 -10.00 6.45 -19.16
CA GLU A 20 -9.99 5.62 -20.38
C GLU A 20 -10.18 4.12 -20.10
N TRP A 21 -10.04 3.69 -18.85
CA TRP A 21 -10.11 2.28 -18.47
C TRP A 21 -11.40 1.59 -18.93
N ARG A 22 -11.23 0.41 -19.52
CA ARG A 22 -12.29 -0.55 -19.85
C ARG A 22 -11.79 -1.96 -19.48
N PRO A 23 -12.69 -2.89 -19.09
CA PRO A 23 -12.31 -4.27 -18.77
C PRO A 23 -11.45 -4.94 -19.86
N GLY A 24 -10.57 -5.84 -19.44
CA GLY A 24 -9.63 -6.54 -20.31
C GLY A 24 -8.27 -5.85 -20.39
N THR A 25 -7.50 -6.04 -21.46
CA THR A 25 -6.10 -5.54 -21.54
C THR A 25 -5.95 -4.10 -22.03
N SER A 26 -7.06 -3.41 -22.30
CA SER A 26 -7.04 -2.12 -23.01
C SER A 26 -6.35 -0.98 -22.24
N HIS A 27 -6.25 -1.10 -20.91
CA HIS A 27 -5.61 -0.12 -20.02
C HIS A 27 -4.14 -0.39 -19.72
N LEU A 28 -3.55 -1.47 -20.24
CA LEU A 28 -2.11 -1.74 -20.12
C LEU A 28 -1.31 -0.87 -21.10
N VAL A 29 -1.53 0.45 -21.04
CA VAL A 29 -0.77 1.47 -21.75
C VAL A 29 0.63 1.58 -21.14
N ARG A 30 1.59 2.12 -21.88
CA ARG A 30 2.92 2.38 -21.30
C ARG A 30 2.80 3.41 -20.16
N PRO A 31 3.50 3.21 -19.03
CA PRO A 31 4.46 2.13 -18.73
C PRO A 31 3.85 0.90 -18.00
N LEU A 32 2.53 0.82 -17.86
CA LEU A 32 1.83 -0.19 -17.08
C LEU A 32 2.01 -1.61 -17.62
N ASP A 33 2.25 -1.78 -18.92
CA ASP A 33 2.57 -3.07 -19.54
C ASP A 33 3.81 -3.73 -18.91
N ARG A 34 4.88 -2.95 -18.69
CA ARG A 34 6.11 -3.41 -18.04
C ARG A 34 5.86 -3.76 -16.58
N TRP A 35 5.08 -2.94 -15.88
CA TRP A 35 4.76 -3.19 -14.49
C TRP A 35 3.93 -4.46 -14.35
N HIS A 36 2.89 -4.63 -15.16
CA HIS A 36 2.06 -5.82 -15.21
C HIS A 36 2.89 -7.10 -15.48
N ALA A 37 3.84 -7.03 -16.42
CA ALA A 37 4.72 -8.15 -16.75
C ALA A 37 5.65 -8.60 -15.61
N GLY A 38 5.83 -7.76 -14.58
CA GLY A 38 6.64 -8.08 -13.40
C GLY A 38 6.02 -9.12 -12.46
N TYR A 39 4.73 -9.44 -12.62
CA TYR A 39 4.04 -10.44 -11.80
C TYR A 39 3.69 -11.71 -12.58
N SER A 40 4.07 -12.86 -12.04
CA SER A 40 3.95 -14.16 -12.72
C SER A 40 2.82 -15.05 -12.18
N GLY A 41 1.85 -14.47 -11.48
CA GLY A 41 0.75 -15.23 -10.86
C GLY A 41 -0.16 -15.92 -11.87
N LYS A 42 -0.69 -17.10 -11.50
CA LYS A 42 -1.57 -17.93 -12.34
C LYS A 42 -2.72 -18.51 -11.52
N GLY A 43 -3.79 -18.93 -12.20
CA GLY A 43 -4.97 -19.51 -11.54
C GLY A 43 -5.56 -18.52 -10.53
N ALA A 44 -5.62 -18.90 -9.26
CA ALA A 44 -6.06 -18.00 -8.19
C ALA A 44 -5.16 -16.76 -8.01
N GLY A 45 -3.93 -16.76 -8.53
CA GLY A 45 -3.09 -15.57 -8.56
C GLY A 45 -2.96 -14.90 -9.91
N ALA A 46 -3.77 -15.29 -10.91
CA ALA A 46 -3.81 -14.54 -12.16
C ALA A 46 -4.21 -13.09 -11.88
N VAL A 47 -3.62 -12.16 -12.64
CA VAL A 47 -4.02 -10.77 -12.62
C VAL A 47 -5.44 -10.66 -13.13
N ASP A 48 -6.25 -9.93 -12.38
CA ASP A 48 -7.59 -9.53 -12.77
C ASP A 48 -7.53 -8.20 -13.49
N LEU A 49 -8.00 -8.22 -14.74
CA LEU A 49 -8.05 -7.06 -15.63
C LEU A 49 -9.51 -6.64 -15.92
N ASP A 50 -10.48 -7.32 -15.32
CA ASP A 50 -11.91 -7.03 -15.50
C ASP A 50 -12.38 -5.95 -14.53
N HIS A 51 -11.61 -5.71 -13.47
CA HIS A 51 -11.79 -4.64 -12.50
C HIS A 51 -10.73 -3.55 -12.67
N TYR A 52 -11.09 -2.32 -12.31
CA TYR A 52 -10.16 -1.20 -12.44
C TYR A 52 -8.90 -1.41 -11.58
N PRO A 53 -7.71 -0.98 -12.03
CA PRO A 53 -6.53 -0.96 -11.18
C PRO A 53 -6.69 0.05 -10.02
N ASP A 54 -6.35 -0.35 -8.81
CA ASP A 54 -6.46 0.44 -7.58
C ASP A 54 -5.06 0.71 -7.00
N PRO A 55 -4.27 1.62 -7.59
CA PRO A 55 -2.88 1.88 -7.18
C PRO A 55 -2.71 2.43 -5.77
N TYR A 56 -3.69 3.15 -5.24
CA TYR A 56 -3.64 3.71 -3.90
C TYR A 56 -5.02 4.02 -3.32
N ILE A 57 -5.12 3.98 -1.99
CA ILE A 57 -6.33 4.35 -1.25
C ILE A 57 -5.98 5.48 -0.28
N GLY A 58 -6.86 6.47 -0.16
CA GLY A 58 -6.61 7.70 0.58
C GLY A 58 -6.19 8.88 -0.30
N ASP A 59 -5.77 9.96 0.35
CA ASP A 59 -5.58 11.26 -0.26
C ASP A 59 -4.14 11.51 -0.70
N LEU A 60 -3.80 10.92 -1.85
CA LEU A 60 -2.47 11.09 -2.44
C LEU A 60 -2.13 12.56 -2.69
N ARG A 61 -3.11 13.43 -2.99
CA ARG A 61 -2.85 14.84 -3.30
C ARG A 61 -2.87 15.75 -2.06
N GLY A 62 -3.38 15.27 -0.92
CA GLY A 62 -3.57 16.09 0.28
C GLY A 62 -4.69 17.13 0.13
N LEU A 63 -5.72 16.85 -0.68
CA LEU A 63 -6.85 17.77 -0.93
C LEU A 63 -7.78 17.94 0.30
N ARG A 64 -7.94 16.90 1.10
CA ARG A 64 -8.76 16.80 2.31
C ARG A 64 -7.89 16.83 3.55
N SER A 65 -6.81 16.06 3.55
CA SER A 65 -5.90 15.93 4.70
C SER A 65 -4.54 15.42 4.25
N GLU A 66 -3.50 15.92 4.92
CA GLU A 66 -2.17 15.33 4.80
C GLU A 66 -2.16 13.98 5.54
N PRO A 67 -1.66 12.89 4.93
CA PRO A 67 -1.58 11.60 5.60
C PRO A 67 -0.67 11.70 6.83
N ARG A 68 -1.06 11.00 7.89
CA ARG A 68 -0.24 10.84 9.12
C ARG A 68 0.47 9.49 9.13
N LEU A 69 0.09 8.59 8.23
CA LEU A 69 0.69 7.27 8.10
C LEU A 69 0.61 6.77 6.67
N VAL A 70 1.72 6.25 6.15
CA VAL A 70 1.77 5.61 4.84
C VAL A 70 1.89 4.10 5.01
N PHE A 71 1.07 3.36 4.27
CA PHE A 71 1.12 1.91 4.17
C PHE A 71 1.44 1.47 2.75
N LEU A 72 2.28 0.45 2.62
CA LEU A 72 2.60 -0.15 1.35
C LEU A 72 2.00 -1.56 1.29
N GLY A 73 0.95 -1.71 0.50
CA GLY A 73 0.31 -2.97 0.19
C GLY A 73 1.02 -3.74 -0.92
N LEU A 74 0.62 -4.99 -1.14
CA LEU A 74 1.18 -5.80 -2.23
C LEU A 74 0.29 -5.77 -3.47
N ASN A 75 -1.02 -5.81 -3.27
CA ASN A 75 -2.04 -5.59 -4.27
C ASN A 75 -3.41 -5.31 -3.58
N PRO A 76 -4.41 -4.79 -4.32
CA PRO A 76 -5.73 -4.43 -3.78
C PRO A 76 -6.60 -5.62 -3.30
N GLY A 77 -6.16 -6.86 -3.53
CA GLY A 77 -6.93 -8.07 -3.25
C GLY A 77 -7.96 -8.40 -4.34
N ILE A 78 -9.13 -8.90 -3.92
CA ILE A 78 -10.18 -9.41 -4.82
C ILE A 78 -10.98 -8.25 -5.43
N GLY A 79 -11.15 -8.25 -6.75
CA GLY A 79 -12.08 -7.37 -7.45
C GLY A 79 -13.51 -7.88 -7.34
N TYR A 80 -14.47 -6.96 -7.18
CA TYR A 80 -15.90 -7.30 -7.11
C TYR A 80 -16.69 -6.58 -8.21
N ASP A 81 -17.41 -7.32 -9.05
CA ASP A 81 -18.07 -6.76 -10.24
C ASP A 81 -19.02 -5.60 -9.88
N ASP A 82 -19.85 -5.78 -8.85
CA ASP A 82 -20.83 -4.79 -8.39
C ASP A 82 -20.19 -3.49 -7.87
N LEU A 83 -18.90 -3.51 -7.52
CA LEU A 83 -18.16 -2.37 -6.98
C LEU A 83 -17.21 -1.79 -8.01
N GLN A 84 -16.37 -2.64 -8.61
CA GLN A 84 -15.17 -2.28 -9.36
C GLN A 84 -15.19 -2.76 -10.81
N GLY A 85 -16.21 -3.53 -11.20
CA GLY A 85 -16.43 -3.90 -12.60
C GLY A 85 -16.82 -2.68 -13.43
N ASN A 86 -17.03 -2.87 -14.73
CA ASN A 86 -17.29 -1.78 -15.68
C ASN A 86 -18.39 -0.80 -15.25
N ASP A 87 -19.46 -1.31 -14.63
CA ASP A 87 -20.63 -0.53 -14.19
C ASP A 87 -20.80 -0.54 -12.66
N GLY A 88 -19.77 -0.99 -11.95
CA GLY A 88 -19.72 -1.06 -10.50
C GLY A 88 -19.94 0.30 -9.84
N VAL A 89 -20.43 0.28 -8.60
CA VAL A 89 -20.78 1.49 -7.84
C VAL A 89 -19.57 2.43 -7.70
N TRP A 90 -18.39 1.91 -7.36
CA TRP A 90 -17.18 2.71 -7.19
C TRP A 90 -16.62 3.17 -8.53
N THR A 91 -16.66 2.31 -9.55
CA THR A 91 -16.29 2.67 -10.93
C THR A 91 -17.08 3.87 -11.44
N ARG A 92 -18.39 3.92 -11.19
CA ARG A 92 -19.24 5.05 -11.60
C ARG A 92 -18.85 6.35 -10.88
N ARG A 93 -18.59 6.29 -9.57
CA ARG A 93 -18.13 7.47 -8.79
C ARG A 93 -16.77 7.98 -9.28
N ILE A 94 -15.85 7.07 -9.60
CA ILE A 94 -14.54 7.41 -10.19
C ILE A 94 -14.75 8.12 -11.53
N ARG A 95 -15.62 7.63 -12.41
CA ARG A 95 -15.93 8.29 -13.69
C ARG A 95 -16.53 9.68 -13.53
N GLU A 96 -17.31 9.90 -12.48
CA GLU A 96 -17.94 11.19 -12.19
C GLU A 96 -16.97 12.22 -11.62
N SER A 97 -16.04 11.79 -10.75
CA SER A 97 -15.21 12.71 -9.95
C SER A 97 -13.71 12.71 -10.31
N GLY A 98 -13.25 11.71 -11.05
CA GLY A 98 -11.83 11.35 -11.15
C GLY A 98 -11.40 10.45 -9.98
N TYR A 99 -10.45 9.55 -10.23
CA TYR A 99 -9.99 8.56 -9.25
C TYR A 99 -9.34 9.23 -8.04
N SER A 100 -8.46 10.20 -8.28
CA SER A 100 -7.71 10.91 -7.25
C SER A 100 -8.56 11.83 -6.36
N ARG A 101 -9.80 12.10 -6.77
CA ARG A 101 -10.76 12.95 -6.03
C ARG A 101 -11.95 12.17 -5.49
N CYS A 102 -12.06 10.88 -5.83
CA CYS A 102 -13.09 9.99 -5.32
C CYS A 102 -12.58 9.31 -4.05
N PHE A 103 -13.22 9.60 -2.92
CA PHE A 103 -12.88 9.06 -1.59
C PHE A 103 -13.97 8.17 -1.03
N GLU A 104 -14.66 7.45 -1.93
CA GLU A 104 -15.72 6.48 -1.62
C GLU A 104 -15.60 5.29 -2.59
N ARG A 105 -14.37 4.77 -2.73
CA ARG A 105 -14.01 3.80 -3.77
C ARG A 105 -13.25 2.57 -3.26
N SER A 106 -13.33 2.34 -1.95
CA SER A 106 -12.68 1.21 -1.31
C SER A 106 -13.50 0.76 -0.10
N PRO A 107 -13.27 -0.46 0.44
CA PRO A 107 -13.97 -0.92 1.63
C PRO A 107 -13.76 -0.04 2.88
N ALA A 108 -12.65 0.71 2.89
CA ALA A 108 -12.26 1.59 3.98
C ALA A 108 -13.01 2.92 3.92
N GLU A 109 -13.10 3.46 2.71
CA GLU A 109 -13.71 4.76 2.40
C GLU A 109 -15.24 4.68 2.27
N ASP A 110 -15.77 3.56 1.78
CA ASP A 110 -17.21 3.28 1.70
C ASP A 110 -17.57 1.99 2.47
N PRO A 111 -17.51 2.03 3.81
CA PRO A 111 -17.84 0.87 4.64
C PRO A 111 -19.34 0.53 4.61
N VAL A 112 -20.20 1.45 4.17
CA VAL A 112 -21.65 1.23 4.09
C VAL A 112 -21.99 0.31 2.94
N THR A 113 -21.58 0.65 1.70
CA THR A 113 -21.80 -0.23 0.55
C THR A 113 -21.13 -1.58 0.77
N TRP A 114 -19.89 -1.59 1.28
CA TRP A 114 -19.19 -2.84 1.56
C TRP A 114 -19.96 -3.75 2.52
N ARG A 115 -20.41 -3.23 3.67
CA ARG A 115 -21.20 -4.02 4.64
C ARG A 115 -22.52 -4.48 4.06
N SER A 116 -23.15 -3.70 3.18
CA SER A 116 -24.40 -4.10 2.54
C SER A 116 -24.25 -5.37 1.69
N MET A 117 -23.09 -5.55 1.04
CA MET A 117 -22.80 -6.71 0.19
C MET A 117 -22.25 -7.91 0.98
N HIS A 118 -21.40 -7.65 1.97
CA HIS A 118 -20.64 -8.72 2.65
C HIS A 118 -21.12 -9.03 4.07
N GLY A 119 -22.04 -8.25 4.62
CA GLY A 119 -22.58 -8.39 5.98
C GLY A 119 -21.59 -8.04 7.11
N LYS A 120 -20.37 -7.61 6.78
CA LYS A 120 -19.29 -7.33 7.75
C LYS A 120 -18.27 -6.34 7.19
N GLU A 121 -17.49 -5.74 8.07
CA GLU A 121 -16.38 -4.86 7.70
C GLU A 121 -15.23 -5.63 7.03
N SER A 122 -14.46 -4.93 6.18
CA SER A 122 -13.23 -5.49 5.64
C SER A 122 -12.22 -5.75 6.77
N THR A 123 -11.84 -7.01 6.92
CA THR A 123 -10.91 -7.43 7.98
C THR A 123 -9.52 -6.83 7.79
N TYR A 124 -9.09 -6.66 6.53
CA TYR A 124 -7.81 -6.03 6.18
C TYR A 124 -7.78 -4.56 6.65
N TRP A 125 -8.74 -3.75 6.20
CA TRP A 125 -8.81 -2.33 6.55
C TRP A 125 -9.03 -2.09 8.04
N ARG A 126 -9.86 -2.91 8.69
CA ARG A 126 -10.02 -2.88 10.14
C ARG A 126 -8.70 -3.13 10.88
N ASN A 127 -7.86 -4.02 10.39
CA ASN A 127 -6.56 -4.29 11.01
C ASN A 127 -5.55 -3.17 10.79
N ILE A 128 -5.57 -2.51 9.62
CA ILE A 128 -4.75 -1.32 9.33
C ILE A 128 -5.14 -0.17 10.25
N VAL A 129 -6.42 0.21 10.32
CA VAL A 129 -6.89 1.30 11.19
C VAL A 129 -6.58 1.01 12.67
N ARG A 130 -6.70 -0.24 13.11
CA ARG A 130 -6.29 -0.64 14.47
C ARG A 130 -4.79 -0.54 14.69
N PHE A 131 -3.97 -0.81 13.68
CA PHE A 131 -2.52 -0.61 13.77
C PHE A 131 -2.21 0.88 13.85
N GLU A 132 -2.79 1.68 12.96
CA GLU A 132 -2.63 3.12 12.91
C GLU A 132 -2.94 3.79 14.25
N ARG A 133 -4.12 3.55 14.83
CA ARG A 133 -4.49 4.13 16.13
C ARG A 133 -3.46 3.81 17.22
N ARG A 134 -2.98 2.57 17.22
CA ARG A 134 -1.92 2.14 18.15
C ARG A 134 -0.58 2.79 17.82
N TRP A 135 -0.27 3.02 16.55
CA TRP A 135 0.97 3.66 16.10
C TRP A 135 0.98 5.14 16.47
N LEU A 136 -0.09 5.86 16.15
CA LEU A 136 -0.23 7.28 16.43
C LEU A 136 -0.56 7.57 17.90
N GLY A 137 -1.03 6.57 18.66
CA GLY A 137 -1.52 6.79 20.02
C GLY A 137 -2.83 7.60 20.05
N ASP A 138 -3.60 7.53 18.97
CA ASP A 138 -4.77 8.37 18.70
C ASP A 138 -5.95 7.50 18.27
N GLU A 139 -6.95 7.36 19.14
CA GLU A 139 -8.16 6.55 18.85
C GLU A 139 -9.10 7.20 17.83
N ALA A 140 -8.96 8.51 17.58
CA ALA A 140 -9.74 9.22 16.58
C ALA A 140 -9.18 9.02 15.16
N ALA A 141 -7.93 8.57 15.03
CA ALA A 141 -7.33 8.28 13.74
C ALA A 141 -8.16 7.25 12.94
N GLY A 142 -8.20 7.43 11.63
CA GLY A 142 -8.93 6.55 10.73
C GLY A 142 -8.51 6.69 9.29
N VAL A 143 -9.34 6.19 8.39
CA VAL A 143 -9.00 6.04 6.96
C VAL A 143 -8.58 7.35 6.30
N SER A 144 -9.07 8.51 6.75
CA SER A 144 -8.66 9.83 6.24
C SER A 144 -7.22 10.22 6.57
N ASP A 145 -6.62 9.60 7.59
CA ASP A 145 -5.24 9.83 8.01
C ASP A 145 -4.26 8.88 7.30
N LEU A 146 -4.78 7.90 6.54
CA LEU A 146 -4.01 6.87 5.84
C LEU A 146 -3.82 7.22 4.36
N LEU A 147 -2.61 6.94 3.88
CA LEU A 147 -2.33 6.75 2.46
C LEU A 147 -1.78 5.33 2.26
N ASN A 148 -2.49 4.50 1.52
CA ASN A 148 -2.03 3.16 1.15
C ASN A 148 -1.64 3.13 -0.32
N LEU A 149 -0.42 2.70 -0.66
CA LEU A 149 0.01 2.49 -2.05
C LEU A 149 0.34 1.02 -2.28
N GLU A 150 -0.08 0.50 -3.43
CA GLU A 150 0.07 -0.92 -3.75
C GLU A 150 1.30 -1.18 -4.61
N LEU A 151 2.05 -2.26 -4.32
CA LEU A 151 3.19 -2.68 -5.16
C LEU A 151 2.76 -3.04 -6.58
N TYR A 152 1.59 -3.67 -6.70
CA TYR A 152 0.93 -3.96 -7.97
C TYR A 152 -0.49 -3.43 -7.89
N PRO A 153 -0.91 -2.53 -8.79
CA PRO A 153 -2.22 -1.90 -8.71
C PRO A 153 -3.37 -2.81 -9.14
N TRP A 154 -3.12 -4.05 -9.58
CA TRP A 154 -4.16 -4.94 -10.10
C TRP A 154 -4.65 -5.97 -9.08
N HIS A 155 -5.93 -6.31 -9.20
CA HIS A 155 -6.59 -7.31 -8.39
C HIS A 155 -6.08 -8.72 -8.65
N SER A 156 -6.22 -9.59 -7.65
CA SER A 156 -6.03 -11.03 -7.76
C SER A 156 -6.69 -11.74 -6.58
N ASN A 157 -7.12 -13.00 -6.78
CA ASN A 157 -7.73 -13.77 -5.69
C ASN A 157 -6.74 -14.16 -4.60
N ARG A 158 -5.47 -14.34 -4.95
CA ARG A 158 -4.36 -14.66 -4.06
C ARG A 158 -3.04 -14.15 -4.64
N ILE A 159 -2.12 -13.79 -3.75
CA ILE A 159 -0.73 -13.52 -4.12
C ILE A 159 0.06 -14.84 -4.05
N VAL A 160 0.31 -15.48 -5.20
CA VAL A 160 1.00 -16.78 -5.28
C VAL A 160 2.08 -16.85 -6.36
N GLY A 161 2.27 -15.78 -7.14
CA GLY A 161 3.33 -15.67 -8.16
C GLY A 161 4.59 -14.96 -7.67
N ALA A 162 5.67 -15.06 -8.45
CA ALA A 162 6.84 -14.23 -8.23
C ALA A 162 6.50 -12.78 -8.58
N MET A 163 7.02 -11.85 -7.79
CA MET A 163 6.90 -10.41 -7.98
C MET A 163 8.29 -9.85 -8.25
N SER A 164 8.47 -9.26 -9.43
CA SER A 164 9.72 -8.61 -9.86
C SER A 164 9.37 -7.28 -10.52
N PRO A 165 8.88 -6.31 -9.72
CA PRO A 165 8.38 -5.06 -10.25
C PRO A 165 9.53 -4.23 -10.86
N PRO A 166 9.30 -3.50 -11.96
CA PRO A 166 10.29 -2.60 -12.51
C PRO A 166 10.64 -1.50 -11.51
N LEU A 167 11.88 -1.46 -11.04
CA LEU A 167 12.31 -0.57 -9.96
C LEU A 167 12.16 0.92 -10.32
N ASP A 168 12.33 1.27 -11.59
CA ASP A 168 12.09 2.62 -12.10
C ASP A 168 10.65 3.06 -11.88
N LEU A 169 9.69 2.17 -12.13
CA LEU A 169 8.26 2.47 -11.93
C LEU A 169 7.87 2.48 -10.46
N ILE A 170 8.43 1.58 -9.65
CA ILE A 170 8.19 1.61 -8.20
C ILE A 170 8.75 2.90 -7.60
N LYS A 171 9.92 3.37 -8.06
CA LYS A 171 10.44 4.67 -7.66
C LYS A 171 9.48 5.79 -8.04
N GLU A 172 9.11 5.88 -9.31
CA GLU A 172 8.31 6.99 -9.83
C GLU A 172 6.88 7.05 -9.27
N TYR A 173 6.19 5.91 -9.18
CA TYR A 173 4.76 5.84 -8.86
C TYR A 173 4.44 5.50 -7.41
N VAL A 174 5.43 5.02 -6.64
CA VAL A 174 5.24 4.68 -5.22
C VAL A 174 6.15 5.51 -4.32
N TRP A 175 7.46 5.50 -4.54
CA TRP A 175 8.38 6.14 -3.58
C TRP A 175 8.47 7.65 -3.70
N ASP A 176 8.62 8.18 -4.91
CA ASP A 176 8.68 9.63 -5.14
C ASP A 176 7.48 10.37 -4.52
N PRO A 177 6.21 9.92 -4.69
CA PRO A 177 5.10 10.60 -4.02
C PRO A 177 5.07 10.39 -2.49
N VAL A 178 5.61 9.27 -1.98
CA VAL A 178 5.72 9.03 -0.53
C VAL A 178 6.75 9.95 0.12
N GLU A 179 7.88 10.19 -0.53
CA GLU A 179 8.93 11.12 -0.06
C GLU A 179 8.45 12.57 0.06
N GLU A 180 7.36 12.92 -0.63
CA GLU A 180 6.71 14.23 -0.55
C GLU A 180 5.63 14.33 0.54
N THR A 181 5.40 13.28 1.33
CA THR A 181 4.49 13.31 2.47
C THR A 181 5.22 13.75 3.74
N ALA A 182 4.47 14.32 4.69
CA ALA A 182 5.03 14.77 5.96
C ALA A 182 5.17 13.66 7.02
N VAL A 183 4.95 12.38 6.68
CA VAL A 183 5.01 11.28 7.66
C VAL A 183 6.45 10.97 8.05
N ASP A 184 6.69 10.58 9.29
CA ASP A 184 8.01 10.13 9.73
C ASP A 184 8.29 8.66 9.37
N GLU A 185 7.24 7.82 9.34
CA GLU A 185 7.34 6.39 9.08
C GLU A 185 6.41 5.88 7.97
N VAL A 186 6.96 5.03 7.12
CA VAL A 186 6.29 4.32 6.03
C VAL A 186 6.29 2.82 6.35
N PHE A 187 5.14 2.17 6.31
CA PHE A 187 5.00 0.75 6.70
C PHE A 187 4.89 -0.17 5.50
N ALA A 188 5.83 -1.09 5.35
CA ALA A 188 5.86 -2.03 4.24
C ALA A 188 5.76 -3.48 4.76
N PHE A 189 4.57 -4.07 4.69
CA PHE A 189 4.34 -5.42 5.22
C PHE A 189 4.32 -6.47 4.11
N GLY A 190 5.18 -7.48 4.25
CA GLY A 190 5.35 -8.56 3.28
C GLY A 190 6.80 -8.71 2.84
N ARG A 191 7.21 -9.95 2.56
CA ARG A 191 8.61 -10.26 2.20
C ARG A 191 9.08 -9.51 0.96
N VAL A 192 8.21 -9.33 -0.02
CA VAL A 192 8.54 -8.67 -1.29
C VAL A 192 9.01 -7.22 -1.07
N TRP A 193 8.43 -6.50 -0.10
CA TRP A 193 8.87 -5.14 0.20
C TRP A 193 10.29 -5.06 0.75
N LEU A 194 10.75 -6.06 1.52
CA LEU A 194 12.15 -6.14 1.95
C LEU A 194 13.09 -6.27 0.75
N ASP A 195 12.73 -7.11 -0.22
CA ASP A 195 13.53 -7.33 -1.42
C ASP A 195 13.53 -6.08 -2.32
N VAL A 196 12.39 -5.39 -2.44
CA VAL A 196 12.26 -4.12 -3.18
C VAL A 196 13.11 -3.01 -2.55
N CYS A 197 13.05 -2.81 -1.23
CA CYS A 197 13.86 -1.78 -0.54
C CYS A 197 15.36 -1.99 -0.78
N ARG A 198 15.84 -3.24 -0.68
CA ARG A 198 17.25 -3.58 -0.96
C ARG A 198 17.62 -3.41 -2.42
N SER A 199 16.74 -3.80 -3.33
CA SER A 199 17.00 -3.69 -4.77
C SER A 199 17.05 -2.24 -5.25
N LEU A 200 16.31 -1.35 -4.59
CA LEU A 200 16.39 0.10 -4.78
C LEU A 200 17.65 0.73 -4.14
N GLY A 201 18.40 -0.04 -3.34
CA GLY A 201 19.59 0.45 -2.65
C GLY A 201 19.28 1.42 -1.52
N LEU A 202 18.11 1.31 -0.88
CA LEU A 202 17.80 2.13 0.30
C LEU A 202 18.79 1.84 1.43
N ASP A 203 19.11 2.86 2.22
CA ASP A 203 20.07 2.75 3.34
C ASP A 203 19.47 1.91 4.48
N GLU A 204 19.91 0.65 4.62
CA GLU A 204 19.46 -0.27 5.67
C GLU A 204 20.16 0.09 7.00
N VAL A 205 19.43 0.76 7.90
CA VAL A 205 19.94 1.28 9.17
C VAL A 205 19.75 0.32 10.35
N GLY A 206 19.01 -0.78 10.15
CA GLY A 206 18.85 -1.83 11.15
C GLY A 206 18.06 -3.04 10.64
N THR A 207 18.40 -4.23 11.13
CA THR A 207 17.70 -5.47 10.77
C THR A 207 17.67 -6.47 11.91
N TRP A 208 16.51 -7.12 12.07
CA TRP A 208 16.23 -8.10 13.11
C TRP A 208 15.38 -9.26 12.58
N GLY A 209 15.53 -10.44 13.18
CA GLY A 209 14.82 -11.66 12.82
C GLY A 209 15.75 -12.79 12.37
N PRO A 210 15.24 -13.76 11.58
CA PRO A 210 16.04 -14.88 11.07
C PRO A 210 17.36 -14.42 10.46
N ASP A 211 18.43 -15.17 10.70
CA ASP A 211 19.78 -14.94 10.14
C ASP A 211 20.44 -13.60 10.58
N THR A 212 19.83 -12.89 11.53
CA THR A 212 20.29 -11.61 12.09
C THR A 212 20.09 -11.60 13.60
N GLU A 213 20.20 -10.45 14.25
CA GLU A 213 19.85 -10.33 15.67
C GLU A 213 18.35 -10.61 15.87
N PRO A 214 17.95 -11.34 16.93
CA PRO A 214 16.54 -11.58 17.20
C PRO A 214 15.82 -10.26 17.50
N VAL A 215 14.54 -10.16 17.15
CA VAL A 215 13.72 -9.01 17.57
C VAL A 215 13.61 -9.05 19.10
N PRO A 216 14.11 -8.04 19.84
CA PRO A 216 14.08 -8.03 21.29
C PRO A 216 12.65 -8.21 21.82
N GLY A 217 12.47 -9.09 22.81
CA GLY A 217 11.15 -9.34 23.43
C GLY A 217 10.14 -10.09 22.55
N SER A 218 10.52 -10.55 21.35
CA SER A 218 9.66 -11.36 20.47
C SER A 218 9.95 -12.85 20.61
N ASN A 219 8.90 -13.67 20.72
CA ASN A 219 8.98 -15.14 20.63
C ASN A 219 8.72 -15.69 19.22
N MET A 220 8.60 -14.81 18.21
CA MET A 220 8.25 -15.21 16.84
C MET A 220 9.50 -15.40 15.98
N ASN A 221 9.92 -16.65 15.81
CA ASN A 221 11.17 -17.02 15.13
C ASN A 221 11.20 -16.72 13.63
N HIS A 222 10.05 -16.45 12.99
CA HIS A 222 9.96 -16.16 11.55
C HIS A 222 9.52 -14.73 11.26
N TRP A 223 9.64 -13.84 12.24
CA TRP A 223 9.38 -12.42 12.05
C TRP A 223 10.69 -11.72 11.70
N ARG A 224 10.74 -11.08 10.53
CA ARG A 224 11.85 -10.23 10.10
C ARG A 224 11.40 -8.78 10.06
N VAL A 225 12.21 -7.89 10.59
CA VAL A 225 12.02 -6.44 10.57
C VAL A 225 13.31 -5.82 10.04
N SER A 226 13.21 -4.95 9.05
CA SER A 226 14.33 -4.13 8.59
C SER A 226 13.87 -2.67 8.51
N LEU A 227 14.71 -1.76 8.97
CA LEU A 227 14.50 -0.33 8.88
C LEU A 227 15.40 0.22 7.78
N PHE A 228 14.82 0.97 6.86
CA PHE A 228 15.54 1.70 5.84
C PHE A 228 15.33 3.20 6.00
N ARG A 229 16.29 4.01 5.57
CA ARG A 229 16.17 5.47 5.55
C ARG A 229 16.00 5.94 4.10
N LEU A 230 15.03 6.83 3.88
CA LEU A 230 14.83 7.55 2.62
C LEU A 230 15.66 8.83 2.59
N ASP A 231 15.87 9.38 1.39
CA ASP A 231 16.61 10.64 1.22
C ASP A 231 15.90 11.82 1.90
N SER A 232 14.57 11.73 2.03
CA SER A 232 13.72 12.65 2.79
C SER A 232 13.97 12.62 4.31
N GLY A 233 14.70 11.62 4.81
CA GLY A 233 14.91 11.37 6.24
C GLY A 233 13.84 10.49 6.90
N GLN A 234 12.79 10.12 6.16
CA GLN A 234 11.75 9.20 6.61
C GLN A 234 12.32 7.79 6.85
N PHE A 235 11.69 7.03 7.74
CA PHE A 235 11.99 5.61 7.92
C PHE A 235 10.99 4.72 7.20
N VAL A 236 11.48 3.75 6.43
CA VAL A 236 10.67 2.63 5.95
C VAL A 236 10.78 1.49 6.95
N VAL A 237 9.67 1.16 7.61
CA VAL A 237 9.52 0.00 8.49
C VAL A 237 9.04 -1.19 7.67
N ALA A 238 9.99 -1.96 7.15
CA ALA A 238 9.69 -3.16 6.38
C ALA A 238 9.64 -4.39 7.29
N SER A 239 8.56 -5.16 7.22
CA SER A 239 8.39 -6.34 8.08
C SER A 239 7.73 -7.49 7.35
N SER A 240 8.21 -8.71 7.60
CA SER A 240 7.61 -9.92 7.05
C SER A 240 7.43 -10.99 8.12
N GLN A 241 6.32 -11.72 8.02
CA GLN A 241 6.02 -12.89 8.83
C GLN A 241 5.50 -14.00 7.91
N GLN A 242 5.71 -15.26 8.29
CA GLN A 242 5.27 -16.38 7.48
C GLN A 242 3.75 -16.35 7.25
N GLY A 243 3.33 -16.39 5.98
CA GLY A 243 1.93 -16.52 5.59
C GLY A 243 1.07 -15.26 5.75
N SER A 244 1.64 -14.09 6.04
CA SER A 244 0.86 -12.86 6.19
C SER A 244 1.63 -11.60 5.81
N ALA A 245 0.96 -10.72 5.08
CA ALA A 245 1.37 -9.34 4.80
C ALA A 245 0.55 -8.33 5.63
N ALA A 246 -0.17 -8.78 6.67
CA ALA A 246 -0.94 -7.90 7.54
C ALA A 246 -0.05 -7.22 8.59
N PRO A 247 -0.42 -6.01 9.06
CA PRO A 247 0.28 -5.35 10.15
C PRO A 247 0.29 -6.21 11.43
N PRO A 248 1.30 -6.03 12.30
CA PRO A 248 1.40 -6.77 13.55
C PRO A 248 0.30 -6.41 14.55
N GLY A 249 0.03 -7.35 15.46
CA GLY A 249 -0.88 -7.15 16.60
C GLY A 249 -0.27 -6.29 17.72
N PRO A 250 -1.04 -6.04 18.81
CA PRO A 250 -0.71 -5.11 19.90
C PRO A 250 0.75 -5.17 20.39
N GLY A 251 1.18 -6.31 20.92
CA GLY A 251 2.53 -6.44 21.50
C GLY A 251 3.65 -6.19 20.48
N ARG A 252 3.49 -6.68 19.24
CA ARG A 252 4.52 -6.50 18.21
C ARG A 252 4.59 -5.08 17.66
N THR A 253 3.49 -4.32 17.69
CA THR A 253 3.54 -2.89 17.37
C THR A 253 4.34 -2.11 18.42
N VAL A 254 4.24 -2.46 19.70
CA VAL A 254 5.09 -1.86 20.75
C VAL A 254 6.57 -2.14 20.47
N LEU A 255 6.91 -3.38 20.11
CA LEU A 255 8.28 -3.75 19.75
C LEU A 255 8.78 -2.97 18.53
N LEU A 256 7.96 -2.82 17.48
CA LEU A 256 8.34 -2.01 16.32
C LEU A 256 8.65 -0.56 16.68
N LYS A 257 7.83 0.07 17.54
CA LYS A 257 8.10 1.44 18.01
C LYS A 257 9.44 1.54 18.71
N GLN A 258 9.73 0.61 19.62
CA GLN A 258 10.99 0.59 20.36
C GLN A 258 12.19 0.50 19.41
N LEU A 259 12.11 -0.34 18.37
CA LEU A 259 13.17 -0.45 17.36
C LEU A 259 13.37 0.86 16.58
N VAL A 260 12.28 1.50 16.15
CA VAL A 260 12.35 2.80 15.45
C VAL A 260 12.95 3.88 16.35
N ASP A 261 12.49 3.97 17.60
CA ASP A 261 12.98 4.95 18.58
C ASP A 261 14.47 4.74 18.91
N GLU A 262 14.92 3.49 19.00
CA GLU A 262 16.33 3.16 19.22
C GLU A 262 17.21 3.62 18.05
N ILE A 263 16.80 3.35 16.81
CA ILE A 263 17.55 3.80 15.62
C ILE A 263 17.54 5.33 15.50
N ARG A 264 16.43 6.00 15.84
CA ARG A 264 16.34 7.46 15.81
C ARG A 264 17.31 8.15 16.77
N GLN A 265 17.76 7.46 17.82
CA GLN A 265 18.69 7.99 18.83
C GLN A 265 20.17 7.76 18.49
N ARG A 266 20.47 7.00 17.42
CA ARG A 266 21.84 6.71 16.95
C ARG A 266 22.28 7.71 15.88
#